data_AF-A0A538NBQ1-F1
#
_entry.id   AF-A0A538NBQ1-F1
#
_cell.length_a   1.000
_cell.length_b   1.000
_cell.length_c   1.000
_cell.angle_alpha   90.00
_cell.angle_beta   90.00
_cell.angle_gamma   90.00
#
_symmetry.space_group_name_H-M   'P 1'
#
loop_
_entity.id
_entity.type
_entity.pdbx_description
1 polymer ?
#
loop_
_entity_poly.entity_id
_entity_poly.type
_entity_poly.pdbx_seq_one_letter_code
_entity_poly.pdbx_strand_id
1 'polypeptide(L)'
;MTQPNATRARREARATVLAAHREGYETLRAAAYEAVLRLRDDPRYPQLHEALTLAARRTLGRGARLRDAPDGGVVAERAGRRLDLSLTGFADRAVDACAALLDQP
;
A
#
# COMPACT_ATOMS: atom_id res chain seq x y z
N MET A 1 -35.53 -36.62 -8.64
CA MET A 1 -34.34 -36.23 -7.87
C MET A 1 -33.52 -35.26 -8.70
N THR A 2 -33.75 -33.96 -8.53
CA THR A 2 -33.04 -32.91 -9.27
C THR A 2 -31.69 -32.68 -8.59
N GLN A 3 -30.59 -32.99 -9.27
CA GLN A 3 -29.21 -32.78 -8.80
C GLN A 3 -28.98 -31.33 -8.33
N PRO A 4 -28.52 -31.13 -7.08
CA PRO A 4 -28.04 -29.87 -6.54
C PRO A 4 -27.28 -28.96 -7.49
N ASN A 5 -26.15 -29.36 -8.04
CA ASN A 5 -25.03 -29.17 -7.12
C ASN A 5 -23.73 -28.66 -7.74
N ALA A 6 -23.44 -28.89 -9.02
CA ALA A 6 -22.10 -28.58 -9.55
C ALA A 6 -21.79 -27.08 -9.66
N THR A 7 -22.70 -26.28 -10.23
CA THR A 7 -22.48 -24.83 -10.43
C THR A 7 -22.49 -24.08 -9.10
N ARG A 8 -23.36 -24.48 -8.17
CA ARG A 8 -23.44 -23.88 -6.83
C ARG A 8 -22.20 -24.24 -6.00
N ALA A 9 -21.81 -25.51 -5.96
CA ALA A 9 -20.59 -25.95 -5.27
C ALA A 9 -19.33 -25.27 -5.83
N ARG A 10 -19.24 -25.08 -7.15
CA ARG A 10 -18.10 -24.36 -7.77
C ARG A 10 -18.06 -22.88 -7.40
N ARG A 11 -19.23 -22.22 -7.29
CA ARG A 11 -19.32 -20.84 -6.83
C ARG A 11 -18.94 -20.71 -5.36
N GLU A 12 -19.43 -21.61 -4.52
CA GLU A 12 -19.12 -21.66 -3.08
C GLU A 12 -17.61 -21.90 -2.86
N ALA A 13 -17.03 -22.89 -3.54
CA ALA A 13 -15.58 -23.15 -3.48
C ALA A 13 -14.75 -21.94 -3.94
N ARG A 14 -15.15 -21.28 -5.03
CA ARG A 14 -14.47 -20.06 -5.51
C ARG A 14 -14.61 -18.91 -4.52
N ALA A 15 -15.77 -18.75 -3.89
CA ALA A 15 -15.98 -17.73 -2.87
C ALA A 15 -15.10 -17.97 -1.64
N THR A 16 -14.94 -19.22 -1.20
CA THR A 16 -14.04 -19.57 -0.09
C THR A 16 -12.59 -19.23 -0.40
N VAL A 17 -12.10 -19.56 -1.61
CA VAL A 17 -10.71 -19.23 -2.01
C VAL A 17 -10.50 -17.72 -2.06
N LEU A 18 -11.43 -16.98 -2.67
CA LEU A 18 -11.34 -15.51 -2.73
C LEU A 18 -11.39 -14.87 -1.34
N ALA A 19 -12.19 -15.41 -0.43
CA ALA A 19 -12.24 -14.94 0.96
C ALA A 19 -10.90 -15.16 1.67
N ALA A 20 -10.29 -16.34 1.52
CA ALA A 20 -8.99 -16.65 2.10
C ALA A 20 -7.86 -15.77 1.53
N HIS A 21 -7.88 -15.52 0.21
CA HIS A 21 -6.92 -14.61 -0.42
C HIS A 21 -7.06 -13.18 0.12
N ARG A 22 -8.30 -12.71 0.26
CA ARG A 22 -8.59 -11.39 0.82
C ARG A 22 -8.08 -11.25 2.25
N GLU A 23 -8.35 -12.24 3.10
CA GLU A 23 -7.89 -12.25 4.49
C GLU A 23 -6.34 -12.22 4.57
N GLY A 24 -5.68 -13.00 3.73
CA GLY A 24 -4.21 -12.99 3.62
C GLY A 24 -3.66 -11.63 3.19
N TYR A 25 -4.26 -11.01 2.17
CA TYR A 25 -3.87 -9.67 1.70
C TYR A 25 -4.09 -8.60 2.78
N GLU A 26 -5.24 -8.62 3.46
CA GLU A 26 -5.55 -7.68 4.55
C GLU A 26 -4.57 -7.84 5.72
N THR A 27 -4.22 -9.08 6.08
CA THR A 27 -3.22 -9.38 7.12
C THR A 27 -1.83 -8.85 6.73
N LEU A 28 -1.40 -9.10 5.49
CA LEU A 28 -0.11 -8.61 5.00
C LEU A 28 -0.08 -7.07 4.99
N ARG A 29 -1.17 -6.43 4.56
CA ARG A 29 -1.30 -4.97 4.55
C ARG A 29 -1.20 -4.40 5.97
N ALA A 30 -1.92 -4.98 6.93
CA ALA A 30 -1.85 -4.56 8.32
C ALA A 30 -0.44 -4.70 8.90
N ALA A 31 0.23 -5.83 8.64
CA ALA A 31 1.61 -6.06 9.08
C ALA A 31 2.60 -5.07 8.46
N ALA A 32 2.45 -4.75 7.17
CA ALA A 32 3.27 -3.75 6.50
C ALA A 32 3.05 -2.35 7.07
N TYR A 33 1.79 -1.97 7.36
CA TYR A 33 1.44 -0.71 8.00
C TYR A 33 2.09 -0.58 9.38
N GLU A 34 1.95 -1.60 10.22
CA GLU A 34 2.59 -1.66 11.53
C GLU A 34 4.11 -1.49 11.44
N ALA A 35 4.75 -2.15 10.48
CA ALA A 35 6.18 -2.04 10.27
C ALA A 35 6.62 -0.62 9.89
N VAL A 36 5.89 0.04 8.97
CA VAL A 36 6.26 1.39 8.54
C VAL A 36 5.90 2.46 9.57
N LEU A 37 4.84 2.28 10.37
CA LEU A 37 4.49 3.22 11.44
C LEU A 37 5.58 3.29 12.51
N ARG A 38 6.23 2.17 12.83
CA ARG A 38 7.37 2.12 13.76
C ARG A 38 8.60 2.89 13.25
N LEU A 39 8.73 3.13 11.94
CA LEU A 39 9.83 3.93 11.41
C LEU A 39 9.80 5.37 11.92
N ARG A 40 8.65 5.91 12.31
CA ARG A 40 8.55 7.28 12.83
C ARG A 40 9.28 7.47 14.14
N ASP A 41 9.36 6.42 14.94
CA ASP A 41 10.02 6.43 16.24
C ASP A 41 11.53 6.12 16.11
N ASP A 42 11.99 5.77 14.91
CA ASP A 42 13.41 5.53 14.64
C ASP A 42 14.19 6.86 14.67
N PRO A 43 15.33 6.95 15.39
CA PRO A 43 16.17 8.15 15.42
C PRO A 43 16.63 8.66 14.05
N ARG A 44 16.64 7.79 13.02
CA ARG A 44 17.01 8.13 11.63
C ARG A 44 15.84 8.66 10.81
N TYR A 45 14.62 8.64 11.34
CA TYR A 45 13.42 9.12 10.64
C TYR A 45 13.55 10.55 10.07
N PRO A 46 14.14 11.53 10.78
CA PRO A 46 14.33 12.87 10.23
C PRO A 46 15.15 12.87 8.93
N GLN A 47 16.18 12.01 8.83
CA GLN A 47 17.02 11.90 7.62
C GLN A 47 16.24 11.30 6.46
N LEU A 48 15.40 10.30 6.73
CA LEU A 48 14.48 9.74 5.74
C LEU A 48 13.49 10.80 5.25
N HIS A 49 12.89 11.56 6.17
CA HIS A 49 11.94 12.63 5.82
C HIS A 49 12.56 13.70 4.93
N GLU A 50 13.79 14.14 5.23
CA GLU A 50 14.54 15.06 4.38
C GLU A 50 14.78 14.48 2.98
N ALA A 51 15.14 13.20 2.89
CA ALA A 51 15.33 12.52 1.61
C ALA A 51 14.03 12.45 0.79
N LEU A 52 12.88 12.19 1.43
CA LEU A 52 11.56 12.20 0.79
C LEU A 52 11.18 13.60 0.31
N THR A 53 11.42 14.62 1.13
CA THR A 53 11.23 16.04 0.78
C THR A 53 12.06 16.42 -0.45
N LEU A 54 13.33 16.02 -0.49
CA LEU A 54 14.22 16.27 -1.62
C LEU A 54 13.76 15.51 -2.87
N ALA A 55 13.33 14.26 -2.73
CA ALA A 55 12.77 13.48 -3.83
C ALA A 55 11.52 14.17 -4.41
N ALA A 56 10.58 14.62 -3.57
CA ALA A 56 9.39 15.34 -4.01
C ALA A 56 9.74 16.61 -4.80
N ARG A 57 10.69 17.40 -4.31
CA ARG A 57 11.17 18.61 -5.00
C ARG A 57 11.88 18.30 -6.32
N ARG A 58 12.62 17.19 -6.41
CA ARG A 58 13.24 16.74 -7.66
C ARG A 58 12.19 16.30 -8.69
N THR A 59 11.15 15.60 -8.25
CA THR A 59 10.11 15.04 -9.14
C THR A 59 9.08 16.08 -9.58
N LEU A 60 8.60 16.94 -8.68
CA LEU A 60 7.56 17.94 -8.99
C LEU A 60 8.13 19.36 -9.21
N GLY A 61 9.39 19.60 -8.85
CA GLY A 61 10.05 20.89 -8.93
C GLY A 61 10.02 21.68 -7.62
N ARG A 62 10.87 22.72 -7.53
CA ARG A 62 11.07 23.52 -6.30
C ARG A 62 9.81 24.25 -5.79
N GLY A 63 8.84 24.51 -6.66
CA GLY A 63 7.57 25.16 -6.32
C GLY A 63 6.45 24.20 -5.86
N ALA A 64 6.76 22.92 -5.62
CA ALA A 64 5.79 21.99 -5.07
C ALA A 64 5.42 22.37 -3.63
N ARG A 65 4.13 22.27 -3.29
CA ARG A 65 3.65 22.37 -1.91
C ARG A 65 3.84 21.00 -1.27
N LEU A 66 4.61 20.93 -0.20
CA LEU A 66 4.86 19.72 0.56
C LEU A 66 4.09 19.77 1.86
N ARG A 67 3.53 18.65 2.27
CA ARG A 67 2.86 18.45 3.56
C ARG A 67 3.33 17.14 4.16
N ASP A 68 3.45 17.11 5.47
CA ASP A 68 3.67 15.87 6.20
C ASP A 68 2.41 15.01 6.13
N ALA A 69 2.60 13.72 5.86
CA ALA A 69 1.50 12.78 5.95
C ALA A 69 1.22 12.44 7.43
N PRO A 70 -0.04 12.23 7.83
CA PRO A 70 -0.40 11.94 9.23
C PRO A 70 0.37 10.76 9.83
N ASP A 71 0.62 9.75 9.00
CA ASP A 71 1.29 8.49 9.35
C ASP A 71 2.78 8.49 8.98
N GLY A 72 3.35 9.67 8.69
CA GLY A 72 4.74 9.84 8.31
C GLY A 72 4.99 9.80 6.80
N GLY A 73 6.14 10.36 6.41
CA GLY A 73 6.48 10.64 5.02
C GLY A 73 5.88 11.96 4.54
N VAL A 74 5.83 12.14 3.21
CA VAL A 74 5.52 13.42 2.57
C VAL A 74 4.51 13.26 1.45
N VAL A 75 3.52 14.15 1.38
CA VAL A 75 2.66 14.32 0.20
C VAL A 75 3.01 15.65 -0.47
N ALA A 76 3.27 15.61 -1.77
CA ALA A 76 3.64 16.80 -2.53
C ALA A 76 2.68 17.06 -3.69
N GLU A 77 2.36 18.33 -3.92
CA GLU A 77 1.43 18.75 -4.96
C GLU A 77 1.96 19.96 -5.75
N ARG A 78 1.76 19.95 -7.07
CA ARG A 78 2.03 21.11 -7.94
C ARG A 78 1.18 21.07 -9.20
N ALA A 79 0.44 22.15 -9.45
CA ALA A 79 -0.36 22.33 -10.68
C ALA A 79 -1.22 21.09 -11.04
N GLY A 80 -1.99 20.57 -10.07
CA GLY A 80 -2.85 19.40 -10.25
C GLY A 80 -2.13 18.04 -10.22
N ARG A 81 -0.79 18.01 -10.19
CA ARG A 81 -0.02 16.77 -10.00
C ARG A 81 0.18 16.52 -8.51
N ARG A 82 -0.03 15.27 -8.08
CA ARG A 82 0.22 14.79 -6.71
C ARG A 82 1.26 13.69 -6.74
N LEU A 83 2.18 13.72 -5.78
CA LEU A 83 3.14 12.65 -5.51
C LEU A 83 2.97 12.21 -4.06
N ASP A 84 2.64 10.93 -3.88
CA ASP A 84 2.43 10.33 -2.56
C ASP A 84 3.66 9.54 -2.12
N LEU A 85 4.44 10.15 -1.23
CA LEU A 85 5.59 9.55 -0.54
C LEU A 85 5.28 9.32 0.94
N SER A 86 4.01 9.09 1.29
CA SER A 86 3.64 8.65 2.64
C SER A 86 4.18 7.24 2.90
N LEU A 87 4.49 6.94 4.16
CA LEU A 87 4.97 5.62 4.57
C LEU A 87 3.93 4.53 4.30
N THR A 88 2.67 4.81 4.62
CA THR A 88 1.53 3.91 4.34
C THR A 88 1.30 3.73 2.84
N GLY A 89 1.48 4.78 2.03
CA GLY A 89 1.46 4.65 0.57
C GLY A 89 2.61 3.81 0.01
N PHE A 90 3.79 3.77 0.65
CA PHE A 90 4.84 2.82 0.30
C PHE A 90 4.48 1.39 0.70
N ALA A 91 3.89 1.18 1.88
CA ALA A 91 3.43 -0.12 2.32
C ALA A 91 2.39 -0.69 1.35
N ASP A 92 1.40 0.10 0.94
CA ASP A 92 0.40 -0.28 -0.06
C ASP A 92 1.04 -0.75 -1.36
N ARG A 93 1.94 0.06 -1.94
CA ARG A 93 2.63 -0.29 -3.19
C ARG A 93 3.48 -1.56 -3.06
N ALA A 94 4.10 -1.78 -1.91
CA ALA A 94 4.89 -2.98 -1.67
C ALA A 94 4.00 -4.23 -1.57
N VAL A 95 2.88 -4.13 -0.86
CA VAL A 95 1.90 -5.22 -0.71
C VAL A 95 1.26 -5.55 -2.05
N ASP A 96 0.87 -4.53 -2.84
CA ASP A 96 0.32 -4.70 -4.18
C ASP A 96 1.33 -5.37 -5.13
N ALA A 97 2.62 -5.01 -5.04
CA ALA A 97 3.67 -5.67 -5.81
C ALA A 97 3.85 -7.14 -5.42
N CYS A 98 3.78 -7.47 -4.13
CA CYS A 98 3.79 -8.86 -3.67
C CYS A 98 2.58 -9.64 -4.17
N ALA A 99 1.38 -9.05 -4.10
CA ALA A 99 0.16 -9.68 -4.60
C ALA A 99 0.25 -9.95 -6.11
N ALA A 100 0.75 -8.99 -6.90
CA ALA A 100 0.94 -9.14 -8.33
C ALA A 100 1.93 -10.25 -8.74
N LEU A 101 2.84 -10.65 -7.86
CA LEU A 101 3.73 -11.80 -8.07
C LEU A 101 3.03 -13.14 -7.79
N LEU A 102 2.07 -13.16 -6.86
CA LEU A 102 1.33 -14.37 -6.48
C LEU A 102 0.20 -14.71 -7.46
N ASP A 103 -0.29 -13.72 -8.21
CA ASP A 103 -1.29 -13.91 -9.27
C ASP A 103 -0.66 -14.39 -10.61
N GLN A 104 0.66 -14.61 -10.68
CA GLN A 104 1.32 -15.15 -11.87
C GLN A 104 1.35 -16.69 -11.82
N PRO A 105 0.98 -17.38 -12.93
CA PRO A 105 0.89 -18.85 -13.00
C PRO A 105 2.24 -19.56 -12.97
#